data_AF-A0A968LQZ1-F1
#
_entry.id   AF-A0A968LQZ1-F1
#
_cell.length_a   1.000
_cell.length_b   1.000
_cell.length_c   1.000
_cell.angle_alpha   90.00
_cell.angle_beta   90.00
_cell.angle_gamma   90.00
#
_symmetry.space_group_name_H-M   'P 1'
#
loop_
_entity.id
_entity.type
_entity.pdbx_description
1 polymer ?
#
loop_
_entity_poly.entity_id
_entity_poly.type
_entity_poly.pdbx_seq_one_letter_code
_entity_poly.pdbx_strand_id
1 'polypeptide(L)' 'MIVHGELDNIVPIAQSDLLVEALKAKGVEVEYIRDPNLKHSYRGQKGEPFDPKLLDATIKFFEQHLKR' A
#
# COMPACT_ATOMS: atom_id res chain seq x y z
N MET A 1 6.08 4.53 0.96
CA MET A 1 4.89 3.93 0.36
C MET A 1 4.01 3.31 1.43
N ILE A 2 2.69 3.47 1.32
CA ILE A 2 1.66 2.80 2.12
C ILE A 2 0.71 2.11 1.13
N VAL A 3 0.34 0.86 1.41
CA VAL A 3 -0.62 0.08 0.61
C VAL A 3 -1.72 -0.40 1.54
N HIS A 4 -2.99 -0.27 1.14
CA HIS A 4 -4.12 -0.75 1.93
C HIS A 4 -5.32 -1.09 1.02
N GLY A 5 -5.99 -2.19 1.31
CA GLY A 5 -7.24 -2.57 0.65
C GLY A 5 -8.48 -1.93 1.29
N GLU A 6 -9.41 -1.41 0.48
CA GLU A 6 -10.64 -0.78 1.01
C GLU A 6 -11.64 -1.82 1.58
N LEU A 7 -11.46 -3.11 1.24
CA LEU A 7 -12.25 -4.22 1.77
C LEU A 7 -11.53 -4.94 2.93
N ASP A 8 -10.48 -4.36 3.50
CA ASP A 8 -9.86 -4.89 4.70
C ASP A 8 -10.82 -4.76 5.89
N ASN A 9 -11.36 -5.91 6.32
CA ASN A 9 -12.27 -6.04 7.44
C ASN A 9 -11.57 -6.44 8.75
N ILE A 10 -10.24 -6.58 8.74
CA ILE A 10 -9.42 -6.86 9.92
C ILE A 10 -8.79 -5.56 10.43
N VAL A 11 -8.19 -4.79 9.52
CA VAL A 11 -7.67 -3.45 9.79
C VAL A 11 -8.41 -2.46 8.91
N PRO A 12 -9.27 -1.58 9.46
CA PRO A 12 -9.99 -0.61 8.65
C PRO A 12 -9.03 0.38 7.96
N ILE A 13 -9.33 0.71 6.69
CA ILE A 13 -8.51 1.64 5.88
C ILE A 13 -8.26 3.00 6.55
N ALA A 14 -9.20 3.45 7.40
CA ALA A 14 -9.08 4.68 8.17
C ALA A 14 -7.76 4.77 8.98
N GLN A 15 -7.17 3.65 9.38
CA GLN A 15 -5.86 3.62 10.03
C GLN A 15 -4.75 4.16 9.11
N SER A 16 -4.77 3.79 7.84
CA SER A 16 -3.83 4.32 6.85
C SER A 16 -4.18 5.73 6.41
N ASP A 17 -5.46 6.07 6.28
CA ASP A 17 -5.88 7.46 5.99
C ASP A 17 -5.30 8.43 7.05
N LEU A 18 -5.48 8.12 8.34
CA LEU A 18 -4.94 8.92 9.46
C LEU A 18 -3.41 9.09 9.39
N LEU A 19 -2.69 8.01 9.09
CA LEU A 19 -1.23 8.05 8.96
C LEU A 19 -0.80 8.90 7.76
N VAL A 20 -1.45 8.73 6.60
CA VAL A 20 -1.15 9.47 5.37
C VAL A 20 -1.40 10.96 5.57
N GLU A 21 -2.52 11.33 6.19
CA GLU A 21 -2.83 12.72 6.53
C GLU A 21 -1.79 13.32 7.47
N ALA A 22 -1.42 12.61 8.54
CA ALA A 22 -0.42 13.08 9.50
C ALA A 22 0.97 13.27 8.87
N LEU A 23 1.39 12.36 8.00
CA LEU A 23 2.67 12.46 7.27
C LEU A 23 2.67 13.63 6.29
N LYS A 24 1.60 13.78 5.49
CA LYS A 24 1.45 14.89 4.54
C LYS A 24 1.43 16.24 5.26
N ALA A 25 0.78 16.34 6.42
CA ALA A 25 0.77 17.55 7.24
C ALA A 25 2.17 17.96 7.75
N LYS A 26 3.14 17.04 7.74
CA LYS A 26 4.55 17.30 8.07
C LYS A 26 5.43 17.49 6.83
N GLY A 27 4.84 17.59 5.64
CA GLY A 27 5.57 17.75 4.39
C GLY A 27 6.30 16.48 3.93
N VAL A 28 5.96 15.31 4.47
CA VAL A 28 6.52 14.04 4.03
C VAL A 28 5.84 13.62 2.74
N GLU A 29 6.62 13.29 1.72
CA GLU A 29 6.12 12.69 0.49
C GLU A 29 5.62 11.27 0.77
N VAL A 30 4.37 10.99 0.43
CA VAL A 30 3.74 9.68 0.66
C VAL A 30 3.08 9.18 -0.61
N GLU A 31 3.61 8.09 -1.14
CA GLU A 31 2.90 7.22 -2.08
C GLU A 31 1.88 6.37 -1.31
N TYR A 32 0.59 6.56 -1.59
CA TYR A 32 -0.49 5.82 -0.96
C TYR A 32 -1.33 5.08 -2.00
N ILE A 33 -1.21 3.75 -2.01
CA ILE A 33 -1.96 2.86 -2.91
C ILE A 33 -3.19 2.35 -2.15
N ARG A 34 -4.37 2.74 -2.64
CA ARG A 34 -5.67 2.24 -2.20
C ARG A 34 -6.24 1.32 -3.26
N ASP A 35 -6.53 0.08 -2.90
CA ASP A 35 -7.17 -0.87 -3.82
C ASP A 35 -8.60 -1.20 -3.36
N PRO A 36 -9.63 -0.80 -4.14
CA PRO A 36 -11.03 -0.99 -3.77
C PRO A 36 -11.48 -2.46 -3.74
N ASN A 37 -10.68 -3.38 -4.29
CA ASN A 37 -11.01 -4.81 -4.35
C ASN A 37 -10.18 -5.66 -3.38
N LEU A 38 -9.16 -5.07 -2.77
CA LEU A 38 -8.22 -5.78 -1.91
C LEU A 38 -8.77 -5.89 -0.48
N LYS A 39 -8.65 -7.08 0.10
CA LYS A 39 -8.97 -7.37 1.50
C LYS A 39 -7.72 -7.22 2.37
N HIS A 40 -7.69 -7.84 3.54
CA HIS A 40 -6.51 -7.85 4.42
C HIS A 40 -5.26 -8.52 3.81
N SER A 41 -5.44 -9.45 2.85
CA SER A 41 -4.34 -10.19 2.23
C SER A 41 -3.91 -9.55 0.93
N TYR A 42 -2.59 -9.43 0.73
CA TYR A 42 -1.97 -8.99 -0.53
C TYR A 42 -1.87 -10.09 -1.60
N ARG A 43 -2.67 -11.16 -1.53
CA ARG A 43 -2.66 -12.24 -2.54
C ARG A 43 -3.18 -11.75 -3.89
N GLY A 44 -2.63 -12.31 -4.96
CA GLY A 44 -3.09 -12.02 -6.32
C GLY A 44 -4.45 -12.65 -6.62
N GLN A 45 -5.18 -12.05 -7.57
CA GLN A 45 -6.53 -12.48 -7.93
C GLN A 45 -6.57 -13.87 -8.61
N LYS A 46 -5.45 -14.38 -9.12
CA LYS A 46 -5.37 -15.69 -9.80
C LYS A 46 -4.73 -16.77 -8.92
N GLY A 47 -4.66 -16.53 -7.61
CA GLY A 47 -4.08 -17.47 -6.65
C GLY A 47 -2.59 -17.28 -6.43
N GLU A 48 -1.99 -16.22 -6.97
CA GLU A 48 -0.61 -15.88 -6.68
C GLU A 48 -0.41 -15.63 -5.17
N PRO A 49 0.72 -16.03 -4.58
CA PRO A 49 1.02 -15.77 -3.18
C PRO A 49 0.98 -14.27 -2.83
N PHE A 50 1.32 -13.42 -3.79
CA PHE A 50 1.27 -11.96 -3.72
C PHE A 50 0.77 -11.38 -5.04
N ASP A 51 0.06 -10.27 -5.00
CA ASP A 51 -0.37 -9.52 -6.19
C ASP A 51 0.89 -9.03 -6.95
N PRO A 52 1.10 -9.46 -8.21
CA PRO A 52 2.27 -9.05 -8.97
C PRO A 52 2.42 -7.54 -9.13
N LYS A 53 1.30 -6.80 -9.25
CA LYS A 53 1.33 -5.34 -9.40
C LYS A 53 1.81 -4.65 -8.13
N LEU A 54 1.38 -5.14 -6.96
CA LEU A 54 1.85 -4.61 -5.68
C LEU A 54 3.32 -4.95 -5.43
N LEU A 55 3.76 -6.13 -5.86
CA LEU A 55 5.16 -6.52 -5.79
C LEU A 55 6.02 -5.61 -6.67
N ASP A 56 5.62 -5.37 -7.92
CA ASP A 56 6.32 -4.47 -8.85
C ASP A 56 6.38 -3.04 -8.31
N ALA A 57 5.27 -2.51 -7.76
CA ALA A 57 5.24 -1.20 -7.13
C ALA A 57 6.20 -1.13 -5.93
N THR A 58 6.23 -2.17 -5.10
CA THR A 58 7.13 -2.26 -3.94
C THR A 58 8.59 -2.29 -4.35
N ILE A 59 8.95 -3.09 -5.36
CA ILE A 59 10.31 -3.14 -5.90
C ILE A 59 10.71 -1.77 -6.43
N LYS A 60 9.87 -1.15 -7.27
CA LYS A 60 10.13 0.18 -7.82
C LYS A 60 10.34 1.23 -6.72
N PHE A 61 9.51 1.22 -5.68
CA PHE A 61 9.67 2.13 -4.54
C PHE A 61 11.03 1.95 -3.87
N PHE A 62 11.47 0.70 -3.65
CA PHE A 62 12.80 0.41 -3.11
C PHE A 62 13.93 0.82 -4.05
N GLU A 63 13.79 0.63 -5.36
CA GLU A 63 14.79 1.07 -6.32
C GLU A 63 14.99 2.59 -6.29
N GLN A 64 13.90 3.34 -6.14
CA GLN A 64 13.95 4.80 -6.09
C GLN A 64 14.55 5.35 -4.80
N HIS A 65 14.35 4.66 -3.66
CA HIS A 65 14.65 5.23 -2.34
C HIS A 65 15.77 4.51 -1.57
N LEU A 66 16.11 3.27 -1.94
CA LEU A 66 17.06 2.43 -1.20
C LEU A 66 18.27 1.97 -2.01
N LYS A 67 18.19 1.90 -3.35
CA LYS A 67 19.38 1.61 -4.16
C LYS A 67 20.33 2.82 -4.12
N ARG A 68 21.56 2.57 -3.68
CA ARG A 68 22.69 3.51 -3.78
C ARG A 68 23.36 3.39 -5.14
#